data_AF-A0A4Z2DJ74-F1
#
_entry.id   AF-A0A4Z2DJ74-F1
#
_cell.length_a   1.000
_cell.length_b   1.000
_cell.length_c   1.000
_cell.angle_alpha   90.00
_cell.angle_beta   90.00
_cell.angle_gamma   90.00
#
_symmetry.space_group_name_H-M   'P 1'
#
loop_
_entity.id
_entity.type
_entity.pdbx_description
1 polymer ?
#
loop_
_entity_poly.entity_id
_entity_poly.type
_entity_poly.pdbx_seq_one_letter_code
_entity_poly.pdbx_strand_id
1 'polypeptide(L)'
;MAGIKQWSYQLAKLAENWTIHCIPKTSGLKFRNSSKWTYVGQNVAVVSKIRDAPAVWFNQHRNYNYTKNVCAAQKICADYKQLAYATTTHIGCAYKFCEKLNGTGKILVVCNYGPGGKFINRKPYQIFDYDDFYLY
;
A
#
# COMPACT_ATOMS: atom_id res chain seq x y z
N MET A 1 13.48 5.02 -11.87
CA MET A 1 13.26 3.56 -12.02
C MET A 1 12.62 3.00 -10.76
N ALA A 2 11.61 2.12 -10.88
CA ALA A 2 11.04 1.42 -9.74
C ALA A 2 11.99 0.28 -9.31
N GLY A 3 12.49 0.32 -8.08
CA GLY A 3 13.43 -0.67 -7.55
C GLY A 3 12.76 -1.77 -6.73
N ILE A 4 13.50 -2.85 -6.46
CA ILE A 4 13.10 -3.88 -5.49
C ILE A 4 12.92 -3.22 -4.13
N LYS A 5 11.76 -3.47 -3.48
CA LYS A 5 11.50 -2.96 -2.14
C LYS A 5 12.26 -3.77 -1.10
N GLN A 6 12.97 -3.10 -0.20
CA GLN A 6 13.66 -3.71 0.93
C GLN A 6 12.73 -3.84 2.15
N TRP A 7 12.98 -4.84 2.99
CA TRP A 7 12.26 -4.98 4.25
C TRP A 7 12.73 -3.94 5.28
N SER A 8 11.80 -3.40 6.07
CA SER A 8 12.11 -2.50 7.19
C SER A 8 11.43 -2.96 8.48
N TYR A 9 12.24 -3.29 9.49
CA TYR A 9 11.76 -3.61 10.83
C TYR A 9 11.03 -2.44 11.51
N GLN A 10 11.46 -1.20 11.27
CA GLN A 10 10.75 -0.02 11.78
C GLN A 10 9.32 0.06 11.22
N LEU A 11 9.14 -0.13 9.91
CA LEU A 11 7.82 -0.13 9.28
C LEU A 11 6.95 -1.30 9.75
N ALA A 12 7.55 -2.48 9.94
CA ALA A 12 6.88 -3.65 10.47
C ALA A 12 6.41 -3.43 11.92
N LYS A 13 7.22 -2.77 12.76
CA LYS A 13 6.82 -2.43 14.13
C LYS A 13 5.65 -1.45 14.17
N LEU A 14 5.66 -0.43 13.30
CA LEU A 14 4.52 0.47 13.13
C LEU A 14 3.26 -0.28 12.64
N ALA A 15 3.42 -1.30 11.81
CA ALA A 15 2.30 -2.12 11.34
C ALA A 15 1.74 -2.97 12.48
N GLU A 16 2.61 -3.63 13.26
CA GLU A 16 2.26 -4.43 14.42
C GLU A 16 1.45 -3.59 15.42
N ASN A 17 1.96 -2.40 15.77
CA ASN A 17 1.29 -1.46 16.65
C ASN A 17 -0.10 -1.04 16.16
N TRP A 18 -0.40 -1.11 14.85
CA TRP A 18 -1.75 -0.85 14.34
C TRP A 18 -2.63 -2.09 14.38
N THR A 19 -2.07 -3.27 14.07
CA THR A 19 -2.84 -4.52 14.03
C THR A 19 -3.49 -4.85 15.37
N ILE A 20 -2.92 -4.41 16.50
CA ILE A 20 -3.46 -4.67 17.84
C ILE A 20 -4.88 -4.12 18.05
N HIS A 21 -5.25 -3.06 17.31
CA HIS A 21 -6.55 -2.42 17.44
C HIS A 21 -7.66 -3.21 16.76
N CYS A 22 -7.33 -4.13 15.85
CA CYS A 22 -8.31 -4.90 15.09
C CYS A 22 -9.34 -4.02 14.34
N ILE A 23 -8.91 -2.86 13.84
CA ILE A 23 -9.73 -1.93 13.06
C ILE A 23 -9.37 -2.10 11.58
N PRO A 24 -10.31 -2.48 10.69
CA PRO A 24 -10.05 -2.75 9.28
C PRO A 24 -10.00 -1.45 8.44
N LYS A 25 -9.24 -0.46 8.92
CA LYS A 25 -9.07 0.85 8.28
C LYS A 25 -7.62 1.28 8.43
N THR A 26 -7.15 2.17 7.56
CA THR A 26 -5.83 2.78 7.72
C THR A 26 -5.76 3.60 9.01
N SER A 27 -4.61 3.60 9.68
CA SER A 27 -4.37 4.42 10.85
C SER A 27 -4.35 5.92 10.51
N GLY A 28 -4.44 6.78 11.54
CA GLY A 28 -4.08 8.19 11.40
C GLY A 28 -2.57 8.36 11.17
N LEU A 29 -2.15 9.44 10.50
CA LEU A 29 -0.73 9.69 10.20
C LEU A 29 0.16 9.75 11.44
N LYS A 30 -0.38 10.23 12.57
CA LYS A 30 0.33 10.26 13.87
C LYS A 30 0.80 8.88 14.35
N PHE A 31 0.16 7.80 13.92
CA PHE A 31 0.52 6.42 14.27
C PHE A 31 1.55 5.80 13.31
N ARG A 32 2.04 6.56 12.33
CA ARG A 32 3.03 6.12 11.34
C ARG A 32 4.26 7.02 11.34
N ASN A 33 4.64 7.52 12.52
CA ASN A 33 5.83 8.33 12.67
C ASN A 33 7.09 7.48 12.45
N SER A 34 7.97 7.94 11.57
CA SER A 34 9.23 7.29 11.26
C SER A 34 10.35 8.32 11.30
N SER A 35 11.49 7.93 11.86
CA SER A 35 12.71 8.73 11.80
C SER A 35 13.34 8.81 10.41
N LYS A 36 13.01 7.88 9.50
CA LYS A 36 13.62 7.76 8.16
C LYS A 36 12.76 8.37 7.05
N TRP A 37 11.43 8.37 7.19
CA TRP A 37 10.52 8.85 6.14
C TRP A 37 9.54 9.89 6.69
N THR A 38 9.50 11.06 6.07
CA THR A 38 8.53 12.13 6.37
C THR A 38 7.09 11.69 6.18
N TYR A 39 6.84 10.76 5.24
CA TYR A 39 5.53 10.20 5.00
C TYR A 39 5.62 8.69 4.87
N VAL A 40 4.78 7.99 5.63
CA VAL A 40 4.63 6.53 5.60
C VAL A 40 3.23 6.18 5.11
N GLY A 41 3.19 5.50 3.97
CA GLY A 41 1.95 5.00 3.37
C GLY A 41 1.52 3.70 4.04
N GLN A 42 0.26 3.32 3.87
CA GLN A 42 -0.28 2.11 4.49
C GLN A 42 -1.35 1.47 3.62
N ASN A 43 -1.28 0.14 3.51
CA ASN A 43 -2.37 -0.70 3.02
C ASN A 43 -2.86 -1.61 4.15
N VAL A 44 -4.17 -1.85 4.19
CA VAL A 44 -4.83 -2.69 5.20
C VAL A 44 -5.76 -3.65 4.48
N ALA A 45 -5.76 -4.92 4.89
CA ALA A 45 -6.69 -5.92 4.37
C ALA A 45 -7.17 -6.83 5.49
N VAL A 46 -8.39 -7.35 5.35
CA VAL A 46 -8.91 -8.44 6.17
C VAL A 46 -9.02 -9.67 5.28
N VAL A 47 -8.31 -10.74 5.64
CA VAL A 47 -8.15 -11.93 4.81
C VAL A 47 -8.27 -13.21 5.65
N SER A 48 -8.43 -14.35 4.98
CA SER A 48 -8.40 -15.67 5.63
C SER A 48 -6.99 -16.26 5.65
N LYS A 49 -6.13 -15.92 4.68
CA LYS A 49 -4.71 -16.29 4.66
C LYS A 49 -3.87 -15.04 4.43
N ILE A 50 -2.79 -14.88 5.19
CA ILE A 50 -1.93 -13.68 5.14
C ILE A 50 -1.43 -13.40 3.71
N ARG A 51 -1.09 -14.47 2.97
CA ARG A 51 -0.61 -14.40 1.58
C ARG A 51 -1.60 -13.79 0.59
N ASP A 52 -2.88 -13.69 0.94
CA ASP A 52 -3.90 -13.17 0.05
C ASP A 52 -3.97 -11.63 0.08
N ALA A 53 -3.40 -10.99 1.11
CA ALA A 53 -3.47 -9.53 1.29
C ALA A 53 -2.88 -8.72 0.11
N PRO A 54 -1.72 -9.09 -0.48
CA PRO A 54 -1.20 -8.41 -1.67
C PRO A 54 -2.17 -8.46 -2.85
N ALA A 55 -2.89 -9.58 -3.05
CA ALA A 55 -3.83 -9.73 -4.14
C ALA A 55 -5.06 -8.81 -3.97
N VAL A 56 -5.56 -8.64 -2.74
CA VAL A 56 -6.65 -7.70 -2.43
C VAL A 56 -6.30 -6.28 -2.86
N TRP A 57 -5.10 -5.82 -2.53
CA TRP A 57 -4.63 -4.48 -2.89
C TRP A 57 -4.34 -4.37 -4.39
N PHE A 58 -3.69 -5.39 -4.96
CA PHE A 58 -3.31 -5.40 -6.37
C PHE A 58 -4.53 -5.35 -7.29
N ASN A 59 -5.58 -6.12 -6.99
CA ASN A 59 -6.80 -6.20 -7.82
C ASN A 59 -7.48 -4.84 -8.05
N GLN A 60 -7.20 -3.83 -7.24
CA GLN A 60 -7.67 -2.46 -7.49
C GLN A 60 -7.06 -1.82 -8.75
N HIS A 61 -6.04 -2.43 -9.37
CA HIS A 61 -5.50 -2.01 -10.67
C HIS A 61 -6.59 -1.91 -11.74
N ARG A 62 -7.61 -2.79 -11.67
CA ARG A 62 -8.75 -2.83 -12.60
C ARG A 62 -9.61 -1.57 -12.52
N ASN A 63 -9.51 -0.84 -11.41
CA ASN A 63 -10.25 0.39 -11.17
C ASN A 63 -9.41 1.64 -11.46
N TYR A 64 -8.12 1.52 -11.81
CA TYR A 64 -7.26 2.68 -12.00
C TYR A 64 -7.07 3.04 -13.46
N ASN A 65 -7.43 4.26 -13.84
CA ASN A 65 -7.08 4.83 -15.13
C ASN A 65 -5.75 5.57 -15.02
N TYR A 66 -4.68 4.98 -15.57
CA TYR A 66 -3.33 5.56 -15.53
C TYR A 66 -3.24 6.89 -16.27
N THR A 67 -3.83 6.98 -17.47
CA THR A 67 -3.78 8.17 -18.32
C THR A 67 -4.34 9.39 -17.59
N LYS A 68 -5.53 9.24 -17.00
CA LYS A 68 -6.25 10.29 -16.26
C LYS A 68 -5.80 10.42 -14.79
N ASN A 69 -5.01 9.48 -14.27
CA ASN A 69 -4.63 9.38 -12.86
C ASN A 69 -5.83 9.40 -11.88
N VAL A 70 -6.92 8.70 -12.23
CA VAL A 70 -8.14 8.62 -11.40
C VAL A 70 -8.57 7.18 -11.18
N CYS A 71 -9.23 6.93 -10.05
CA CYS A 71 -10.01 5.70 -9.89
C CYS A 71 -11.32 5.82 -10.69
N ALA A 72 -11.85 4.69 -11.16
CA ALA A 72 -13.20 4.62 -11.70
C ALA A 72 -14.23 5.12 -10.67
N ALA A 73 -15.34 5.67 -11.16
CA ALA A 73 -16.38 6.25 -10.31
C ALA A 73 -16.84 5.25 -9.23
N GLN A 74 -16.89 5.71 -7.97
CA GLN A 74 -17.27 4.91 -6.79
C GLN A 74 -16.39 3.67 -6.53
N LYS A 75 -15.22 3.56 -7.17
CA LYS A 75 -14.25 2.48 -6.93
C LYS A 75 -13.03 3.00 -6.20
N ILE A 76 -12.33 2.09 -5.52
CA ILE A 76 -11.06 2.35 -4.86
C ILE A 76 -9.90 1.83 -5.70
N CYS A 77 -8.80 2.59 -5.72
CA CYS A 77 -7.55 2.23 -6.38
C CYS A 77 -6.28 2.66 -5.61
N ALA A 78 -6.47 3.18 -4.40
CA ALA A 78 -5.38 3.74 -3.61
C ALA A 78 -4.36 2.68 -3.18
N ASP A 79 -4.80 1.47 -2.83
CA ASP A 79 -3.88 0.42 -2.37
C ASP A 79 -3.03 -0.12 -3.52
N TYR A 80 -3.61 -0.24 -4.71
CA TYR A 80 -2.84 -0.50 -5.93
C TYR A 80 -1.82 0.61 -6.19
N LYS A 81 -2.21 1.89 -6.14
CA LYS A 81 -1.29 3.01 -6.33
C LYS A 81 -0.12 2.97 -5.34
N GLN A 82 -0.33 2.51 -4.11
CA GLN A 82 0.74 2.34 -3.13
C GLN A 82 1.67 1.17 -3.45
N LEU A 83 1.11 0.02 -3.84
CA LEU A 83 1.89 -1.13 -4.28
C LEU A 83 2.81 -0.78 -5.45
N ALA A 84 2.27 -0.05 -6.42
CA ALA A 84 2.97 0.33 -7.64
C ALA A 84 3.79 1.61 -7.51
N TYR A 85 3.85 2.25 -6.33
CA TYR A 85 4.52 3.54 -6.19
C TYR A 85 6.03 3.39 -6.37
N ALA A 86 6.58 3.96 -7.45
CA ALA A 86 7.94 3.73 -7.92
C ALA A 86 9.02 4.24 -6.96
N THR A 87 8.71 5.29 -6.20
CA THR A 87 9.66 5.88 -5.24
C THR A 87 9.61 5.21 -3.87
N THR A 88 8.64 4.32 -3.62
CA THR A 88 8.62 3.52 -2.39
C THR A 88 9.75 2.50 -2.45
N THR A 89 10.69 2.60 -1.53
CA THR A 89 11.88 1.73 -1.48
C THR A 89 11.81 0.67 -0.37
N HIS A 90 10.97 0.88 0.64
CA HIS A 90 10.88 -0.03 1.78
C HIS A 90 9.44 -0.41 2.10
N ILE A 91 9.28 -1.62 2.63
CA ILE A 91 8.02 -2.15 3.13
C ILE A 91 8.24 -2.84 4.48
N GLY A 92 7.27 -2.75 5.37
CA GLY A 92 7.22 -3.57 6.59
C GLY A 92 5.77 -3.87 6.93
N CYS A 93 5.49 -5.13 7.25
CA CYS A 93 4.15 -5.64 7.45
C CYS A 93 4.02 -6.37 8.78
N ALA A 94 2.79 -6.43 9.28
CA ALA A 94 2.39 -7.27 10.41
C ALA A 94 0.97 -7.77 10.19
N TYR A 95 0.59 -8.80 10.95
CA TYR A 95 -0.77 -9.32 10.94
C TYR A 95 -1.23 -9.66 12.34
N LYS A 96 -2.55 -9.66 12.56
CA LYS A 96 -3.17 -10.14 13.79
C LYS A 96 -4.47 -10.85 13.47
N PHE A 97 -4.72 -11.96 14.17
CA PHE A 97 -6.04 -12.58 14.19
C PHE A 97 -6.98 -11.78 15.11
N CYS A 98 -8.12 -11.38 14.58
CA CYS A 98 -9.08 -10.48 15.19
C CYS A 98 -10.46 -11.12 15.23
N GLU A 99 -10.76 -11.81 16.32
CA GLU A 99 -12.00 -12.59 16.53
C GLU A 99 -13.27 -11.78 16.27
N LYS A 100 -13.26 -10.50 16.67
CA LYS A 100 -14.40 -9.58 16.60
C LYS A 100 -14.68 -9.00 15.21
N LEU A 101 -13.81 -9.25 14.20
CA LEU A 101 -14.10 -8.82 12.83
C LEU A 101 -15.22 -9.69 12.23
N ASN A 102 -16.26 -9.08 11.69
CA ASN A 102 -17.34 -9.83 11.03
C ASN A 102 -16.89 -10.37 9.66
N GLY A 103 -17.41 -11.54 9.26
CA GLY A 103 -17.11 -12.20 7.98
C GLY A 103 -16.06 -13.32 8.06
N THR A 104 -15.70 -13.85 6.88
CA THR A 104 -14.80 -15.02 6.71
C THR A 104 -13.31 -14.67 6.84
N GLY A 105 -12.96 -13.39 6.72
CA GLY A 105 -11.63 -12.89 7.00
C GLY A 105 -11.51 -12.47 8.46
N LYS A 106 -10.62 -13.13 9.20
CA LYS A 106 -10.33 -12.80 10.61
C LYS A 106 -8.90 -12.31 10.80
N ILE A 107 -8.07 -12.34 9.75
CA ILE A 107 -6.68 -11.88 9.82
C ILE A 107 -6.62 -10.46 9.27
N LEU A 108 -6.35 -9.50 10.16
CA LEU A 108 -6.02 -8.14 9.78
C LEU A 108 -4.54 -8.09 9.39
N VAL A 109 -4.26 -7.74 8.14
CA VAL A 109 -2.91 -7.52 7.61
C VAL A 109 -2.70 -6.04 7.36
N VAL A 110 -1.59 -5.51 7.86
CA VAL A 110 -1.19 -4.11 7.69
C VAL A 110 0.21 -4.09 7.10
N CYS A 111 0.40 -3.35 6.00
CA CYS A 111 1.72 -3.09 5.43
C CYS A 111 1.95 -1.58 5.37
N ASN A 112 3.09 -1.13 5.88
CA ASN A 112 3.56 0.25 5.81
C ASN A 112 4.67 0.39 4.76
N TYR A 113 4.73 1.55 4.11
CA TYR A 113 5.57 1.81 2.95
C TYR A 113 6.35 3.11 3.13
N GLY A 114 7.66 3.07 2.88
CA GLY A 114 8.58 4.20 3.06
C GLY A 114 9.49 4.44 1.84
N PRO A 115 9.50 5.65 1.25
CA PRO A 115 8.50 6.71 1.40
C PRO A 115 7.10 6.20 0.99
N GLY A 116 6.07 6.73 1.63
CA GLY A 116 4.69 6.42 1.28
C GLY A 116 4.30 6.98 -0.09
N GLY A 117 3.28 6.36 -0.70
CA GLY A 117 2.71 6.76 -1.98
C GLY A 117 1.33 7.41 -1.83
N LYS A 118 0.43 7.14 -2.79
CA LYS A 118 -0.99 7.60 -2.77
C LYS A 118 -1.22 9.11 -2.88
N PHE A 119 -0.22 9.90 -3.31
CA PHE A 119 -0.44 11.31 -3.61
C PHE A 119 -1.51 11.47 -4.71
N ILE A 120 -2.56 12.24 -4.41
CA ILE A 120 -3.76 12.40 -5.27
C ILE A 120 -3.35 12.84 -6.68
N ASN A 121 -2.48 13.83 -6.76
CA ASN A 121 -2.03 14.46 -8.00
C ASN A 121 -0.82 13.77 -8.68
N ARG A 122 -0.40 12.57 -8.23
CA ARG A 122 0.75 11.87 -8.83
C ARG A 122 0.39 10.48 -9.30
N LYS A 123 0.88 10.14 -10.49
CA LYS A 123 0.88 8.76 -11.01
C LYS A 123 1.85 7.91 -10.17
N PRO A 124 1.57 6.60 -9.99
CA PRO A 124 2.40 5.74 -9.17
C PRO A 124 3.77 5.45 -9.80
N TYR A 125 3.87 5.46 -11.11
CA TYR A 125 5.11 5.23 -11.87
C TYR A 125 5.06 6.03 -13.17
N GLN A 126 6.20 6.09 -13.87
CA GLN A 126 6.29 6.56 -15.25
C GLN A 126 6.23 5.33 -16.17
N ILE A 127 5.62 5.49 -17.34
CA ILE A 127 5.70 4.55 -18.45
C ILE A 127 6.64 5.23 -19.44
N PHE A 128 7.71 4.53 -19.83
CA PHE A 128 8.55 4.95 -20.94
C PHE A 128 7.94 4.30 -22.19
N ASP A 129 7.56 5.11 -23.17
CA ASP A 129 7.17 4.57 -24.47
C ASP A 129 8.44 4.21 -25.27
N TYR A 130 8.35 3.17 -26.08
CA TYR A 130 9.49 2.67 -26.86
C TYR A 130 10.04 3.73 -27.84
N ASP A 131 9.19 4.67 -28.26
CA ASP A 131 9.55 5.79 -29.14
C ASP A 131 10.41 6.87 -28.44
N ASP A 132 10.35 6.99 -27.12
CA ASP A 132 11.22 7.92 -26.36
C ASP A 132 12.68 7.44 -26.30
N PHE A 133 12.95 6.19 -26.68
CA PHE A 133 14.29 5.60 -26.64
C PHE A 133 15.15 5.91 -27.87
N TYR A 134 14.54 6.37 -28.98
CA TYR A 134 15.23 6.66 -30.25
C TYR A 134 15.41 8.16 -30.54
N LEU A 135 15.02 9.04 -29.60
CA LEU A 135 15.21 10.49 -29.70
C LEU A 135 16.51 10.98 -29.04
N TYR A 136 17.45 10.07 -28.74
CA TYR A 136 18.77 10.36 -28.18
C TYR A 136 19.87 9.67 -28.98
#